data_AF-C4VAK6-F1
#
_entry.id   AF-C4VAK6-F1
#
_cell.length_a   1.000
_cell.length_b   1.000
_cell.length_c   1.000
_cell.angle_alpha   90.00
_cell.angle_beta   90.00
_cell.angle_gamma   90.00
#
_symmetry.space_group_name_H-M   'P 1'
#
loop_
_entity.id
_entity.type
_entity.pdbx_description
1 polymer ?
#
loop_
_entity_poly.entity_id
_entity_poly.type
_entity_poly.pdbx_seq_one_letter_code
_entity_poly.pdbx_strand_id
1 'polypeptide(L)'
;MYPFVMDSYYKIKEVRQNLIAPVDVMGCYSVPSTVVDTKLYVLISLILSAQTKDEVTYQTMLNLCLFLNTKESNVRFTPLKVSYKIFSNILYLKINSKIFRYEKKDGKILGPEIELQENRLTLENLVNETNLKQLITPAGCYNKKYETIKSLVHFVLKNGYPSSLSECLSIKGIGRKISILYLNKFYRLEGISVDTHVHRICNLLYICKTKTPDETSKILETIIDMKEWSEFNSVLVGYGQVLCKPRGPKCTECIVKDNCSNFK
;
A
#
# COMPACT_ATOMS: atom_id res chain seq x y z
N MET A 1 7.25 5.29 30.65
CA MET A 1 6.46 5.45 29.40
C MET A 1 7.14 6.52 28.57
N TYR A 2 7.64 6.23 27.37
CA TYR A 2 8.54 7.11 26.59
C TYR A 2 7.82 8.36 26.02
N PRO A 3 7.81 9.53 26.70
CA PRO A 3 6.96 10.65 26.29
C PRO A 3 7.48 11.30 24.99
N PHE A 4 8.80 11.24 24.79
CA PHE A 4 9.51 11.84 23.67
C PHE A 4 9.29 11.10 22.33
N VAL A 5 9.02 9.79 22.40
CA VAL A 5 8.82 8.93 21.23
C VAL A 5 7.48 9.24 20.55
N MET A 6 6.43 9.45 21.33
CA MET A 6 5.10 9.75 20.83
C MET A 6 5.00 11.16 20.25
N ASP A 7 5.73 12.13 20.80
CA ASP A 7 5.76 13.51 20.29
C ASP A 7 6.16 13.57 18.81
N SER A 8 7.21 12.84 18.42
CA SER A 8 7.66 12.82 17.02
C SER A 8 6.62 12.20 16.08
N TYR A 9 5.96 11.11 16.50
CA TYR A 9 4.90 10.49 15.71
C TYR A 9 3.70 11.43 15.55
N TYR A 10 3.23 12.06 16.63
CA TYR A 10 2.08 12.95 16.57
C TYR A 10 2.35 14.22 15.74
N LYS A 11 3.56 14.79 15.81
CA LYS A 11 3.98 15.88 14.90
C LYS A 11 3.96 15.46 13.44
N ILE A 12 4.43 14.25 13.13
CA ILE A 12 4.34 13.69 11.77
C ILE A 12 2.87 13.52 11.37
N LYS A 13 2.04 12.95 12.25
CA LYS A 13 0.61 12.74 12.01
C LYS A 13 -0.12 14.05 11.73
N GLU A 14 0.21 15.11 12.45
CA GLU A 14 -0.30 16.47 12.25
C GLU A 14 0.06 17.01 10.85
N VAL A 15 1.34 16.96 10.47
CA VAL A 15 1.77 17.35 9.12
C VAL A 15 1.05 16.52 8.05
N ARG A 16 0.87 15.21 8.29
CA ARG A 16 0.17 14.28 7.39
C ARG A 16 -1.33 14.52 7.27
N GLN A 17 -1.93 15.38 8.10
CA GLN A 17 -3.31 15.83 7.91
C GLN A 17 -3.46 16.67 6.64
N ASN A 18 -2.42 17.41 6.25
CA ASN A 18 -2.48 18.28 5.09
C ASN A 18 -1.48 17.86 4.01
N LEU A 19 -0.40 17.15 4.33
CA LEU A 19 0.54 16.66 3.33
C LEU A 19 -0.10 15.53 2.49
N ILE A 20 -0.11 15.62 1.16
CA ILE A 20 -0.54 14.52 0.28
C ILE A 20 0.66 13.67 -0.18
N ALA A 21 0.48 12.36 -0.27
CA ALA A 21 1.49 11.39 -0.72
C ALA A 21 0.91 10.36 -1.70
N PRO A 22 1.75 9.67 -2.49
CA PRO A 22 1.31 8.61 -3.40
C PRO A 22 0.45 7.54 -2.74
N VAL A 23 0.81 7.09 -1.54
CA VAL A 23 0.06 6.06 -0.79
C VAL A 23 -1.38 6.47 -0.49
N ASP A 24 -1.67 7.77 -0.41
CA ASP A 24 -3.02 8.27 -0.13
C ASP A 24 -3.98 8.05 -1.33
N VAL A 25 -3.45 8.05 -2.56
CA VAL A 25 -4.24 8.00 -3.80
C VAL A 25 -4.08 6.67 -4.53
N MET A 26 -2.89 6.07 -4.46
CA MET A 26 -2.51 4.87 -5.21
C MET A 26 -2.07 3.71 -4.28
N GLY A 27 -2.33 3.81 -2.97
CA GLY A 27 -2.02 2.74 -2.03
C GLY A 27 -2.87 1.49 -2.25
N CYS A 28 -2.54 0.38 -1.58
CA CYS A 28 -3.24 -0.90 -1.79
C CYS A 28 -4.72 -0.90 -1.40
N TYR A 29 -5.17 0.10 -0.65
CA TYR A 29 -6.57 0.29 -0.27
C TYR A 29 -7.32 1.26 -1.18
N SER A 30 -6.65 1.83 -2.19
CA SER A 30 -7.27 2.67 -3.21
C SER A 30 -7.98 1.77 -4.22
N VAL A 31 -9.18 1.31 -3.84
CA VAL A 31 -10.00 0.40 -4.62
C VAL A 31 -10.92 1.22 -5.54
N PRO A 32 -10.95 0.97 -6.86
CA PRO A 32 -11.95 1.58 -7.75
C PRO A 32 -13.37 1.23 -7.29
N SER A 33 -14.30 2.17 -7.40
CA SER A 33 -15.69 2.00 -6.92
C SER A 33 -16.45 0.88 -7.65
N THR A 34 -16.00 0.49 -8.84
CA THR A 34 -16.57 -0.61 -9.63
C THR A 34 -16.10 -2.00 -9.19
N VAL A 35 -15.22 -2.09 -8.19
CA VAL A 35 -14.76 -3.35 -7.61
C VAL A 35 -15.69 -3.83 -6.52
N VAL A 36 -16.39 -4.94 -6.79
CA VAL A 36 -17.30 -5.60 -5.83
C VAL A 36 -16.52 -6.41 -4.80
N ASP A 37 -15.57 -7.24 -5.22
CA ASP A 37 -14.75 -8.05 -4.32
C ASP A 37 -13.52 -7.28 -3.83
N THR A 38 -13.74 -6.41 -2.85
CA THR A 38 -12.69 -5.57 -2.28
C THR A 38 -11.61 -6.38 -1.57
N LYS A 39 -11.94 -7.56 -1.00
CA LYS A 39 -10.98 -8.41 -0.31
C LYS A 39 -9.99 -9.03 -1.30
N LEU A 40 -10.49 -9.52 -2.44
CA LEU A 40 -9.65 -9.99 -3.55
C LEU A 40 -8.68 -8.91 -4.01
N TYR A 41 -9.23 -7.72 -4.29
CA TYR A 41 -8.44 -6.58 -4.77
C TYR A 41 -7.32 -6.22 -3.81
N VAL A 42 -7.63 -6.04 -2.52
CA VAL A 42 -6.65 -5.62 -1.53
C VAL A 42 -5.59 -6.70 -1.33
N LEU A 43 -5.95 -7.99 -1.27
CA LEU A 43 -4.96 -9.07 -1.14
C LEU A 43 -4.01 -9.14 -2.33
N ILE A 44 -4.54 -9.07 -3.56
CA ILE A 44 -3.69 -9.06 -4.76
C ILE A 44 -2.82 -7.80 -4.77
N SER A 45 -3.39 -6.62 -4.48
CA SER A 45 -2.64 -5.38 -4.42
C SER A 45 -1.51 -5.44 -3.39
N LEU A 46 -1.75 -6.00 -2.21
CA LEU A 46 -0.72 -6.20 -1.18
C LEU A 46 0.39 -7.16 -1.65
N ILE A 47 0.04 -8.26 -2.31
CA ILE A 47 1.03 -9.18 -2.92
C ILE A 47 1.86 -8.43 -3.98
N LEU A 48 1.21 -7.64 -4.83
CA LEU A 48 1.86 -6.88 -5.89
C LEU A 48 2.72 -5.72 -5.38
N SER A 49 2.41 -5.16 -4.21
CA SER A 49 3.15 -4.03 -3.59
C SER A 49 4.52 -4.41 -3.03
N ALA A 50 4.79 -5.71 -2.84
CA ALA A 50 6.07 -6.16 -2.31
C ALA A 50 7.22 -5.73 -3.25
N GLN A 51 8.05 -4.80 -2.76
CA GLN A 51 9.19 -4.20 -3.47
C GLN A 51 8.79 -3.44 -4.76
N THR A 52 7.60 -2.85 -4.76
CA THR A 52 7.04 -2.15 -5.91
C THR A 52 6.51 -0.81 -5.46
N LYS A 53 6.68 0.22 -6.30
CA LYS A 53 6.14 1.55 -6.01
C LYS A 53 4.62 1.55 -6.17
N ASP A 54 3.95 2.38 -5.38
CA ASP A 54 2.49 2.50 -5.38
C ASP A 54 1.93 2.76 -6.77
N GLU A 55 2.51 3.66 -7.56
CA GLU A 55 2.00 3.98 -8.89
C GLU A 55 2.06 2.78 -9.86
N VAL A 56 3.06 1.91 -9.68
CA VAL A 56 3.25 0.71 -10.52
C VAL A 56 2.29 -0.39 -10.08
N THR A 57 2.12 -0.59 -8.76
CA THR A 57 1.13 -1.53 -8.22
C THR A 57 -0.27 -1.12 -8.61
N TYR A 58 -0.61 0.16 -8.45
CA TYR A 58 -1.91 0.72 -8.81
C TYR A 58 -2.20 0.55 -10.30
N GLN A 59 -1.25 0.91 -11.19
CA GLN A 59 -1.37 0.65 -12.62
C GLN A 59 -1.65 -0.83 -12.93
N THR A 60 -0.91 -1.72 -12.26
CA THR A 60 -1.05 -3.17 -12.46
C THR A 60 -2.43 -3.64 -12.02
N MET A 61 -2.93 -3.16 -10.88
CA MET A 61 -4.28 -3.49 -10.40
C MET A 61 -5.38 -2.98 -11.34
N LEU A 62 -5.28 -1.75 -11.85
CA LEU A 62 -6.27 -1.25 -12.81
C LEU A 62 -6.28 -2.08 -14.10
N ASN A 63 -5.10 -2.50 -14.58
CA ASN A 63 -4.99 -3.37 -15.75
C ASN A 63 -5.55 -4.77 -15.48
N LEU A 64 -5.36 -5.34 -14.29
CA LEU A 64 -6.03 -6.59 -13.91
C LEU A 64 -7.55 -6.42 -13.90
N CYS A 65 -8.07 -5.35 -13.31
CA CYS A 65 -9.51 -5.06 -13.33
C CYS A 65 -10.07 -4.97 -14.76
N LEU A 66 -9.34 -4.41 -15.72
CA LEU A 66 -9.86 -4.19 -17.07
C LEU A 66 -9.64 -5.37 -18.03
N PHE A 67 -8.55 -6.12 -17.87
CA PHE A 67 -8.06 -6.98 -18.95
C PHE A 67 -8.07 -8.48 -18.64
N LEU A 68 -8.55 -8.91 -17.47
CA LEU A 68 -8.69 -10.33 -17.19
C LEU A 68 -9.58 -11.05 -18.24
N ASN A 69 -9.09 -12.17 -18.77
CA ASN A 69 -9.68 -13.01 -19.81
C ASN A 69 -10.01 -12.29 -21.12
N THR A 70 -9.40 -11.14 -21.37
CA THR A 70 -9.52 -10.47 -22.67
C THR A 70 -8.65 -11.19 -23.70
N LYS A 71 -9.27 -11.70 -24.77
CA LYS A 71 -8.55 -12.38 -25.85
C LYS A 71 -7.79 -11.34 -26.69
N GLU A 72 -6.54 -11.65 -27.04
CA GLU A 72 -5.70 -10.81 -27.92
C GLU A 72 -6.31 -10.53 -29.30
N SER A 73 -7.37 -11.25 -29.70
CA SER A 73 -7.77 -11.35 -31.11
C SER A 73 -8.68 -10.24 -31.64
N ASN A 74 -9.25 -9.31 -30.85
CA ASN A 74 -10.10 -8.23 -31.41
C ASN A 74 -10.10 -6.88 -30.65
N VAL A 75 -9.34 -6.72 -29.57
CA VAL A 75 -9.20 -5.43 -28.88
C VAL A 75 -7.73 -5.08 -28.81
N ARG A 76 -7.33 -3.92 -29.33
CA ARG A 76 -5.97 -3.40 -29.11
C ARG A 76 -5.74 -3.29 -27.60
N PHE A 77 -5.00 -4.24 -27.05
CA PHE A 77 -4.52 -4.20 -25.66
C PHE A 77 -3.64 -2.97 -25.48
N THR A 78 -4.23 -1.88 -24.98
CA THR A 78 -3.51 -0.68 -24.61
C THR A 78 -3.55 -0.58 -23.09
N PRO A 79 -2.51 -1.07 -22.39
CA PRO A 79 -2.46 -0.99 -20.94
C PRO A 79 -2.67 0.44 -20.47
N LEU A 80 -3.39 0.61 -19.37
CA LEU A 80 -3.37 1.88 -18.66
C LEU A 80 -1.95 2.19 -18.24
N LYS A 81 -1.54 3.43 -18.48
CA LYS A 81 -0.30 4.01 -17.99
C LYS A 81 -0.62 5.02 -16.92
N VAL A 82 -0.10 4.80 -15.72
CA VAL A 82 -0.24 5.67 -14.56
C VAL A 82 1.07 6.41 -14.34
N SER A 83 0.95 7.72 -14.12
CA SER A 83 2.05 8.56 -13.63
C SER A 83 1.47 9.63 -12.72
N TYR A 84 2.30 10.23 -11.88
CA TYR A 84 1.86 11.34 -11.04
C TYR A 84 2.93 12.41 -10.92
N LYS A 85 2.49 13.61 -10.54
CA LYS A 85 3.35 14.70 -10.07
C LYS A 85 2.73 15.30 -8.83
N ILE A 86 3.57 15.72 -7.89
CA ILE A 86 3.15 16.51 -6.73
C ILE A 86 3.73 17.91 -6.89
N PHE A 87 2.86 18.93 -6.89
CA PHE A 87 3.25 20.33 -6.96
C PHE A 87 2.44 21.12 -5.93
N SER A 88 3.11 21.93 -5.11
CA SER A 88 2.48 22.72 -4.04
C SER A 88 1.46 21.92 -3.21
N ASN A 89 1.86 20.70 -2.82
CA ASN A 89 1.05 19.78 -2.01
C ASN A 89 -0.29 19.33 -2.65
N ILE A 90 -0.37 19.40 -3.98
CA ILE A 90 -1.47 18.83 -4.79
C ILE A 90 -0.89 17.68 -5.61
N LEU A 91 -1.56 16.53 -5.60
CA LEU A 91 -1.19 15.36 -6.40
C LEU A 91 -2.02 15.35 -7.69
N TYR A 92 -1.31 15.41 -8.82
CA TYR A 92 -1.88 15.25 -10.15
C TYR A 92 -1.62 13.82 -10.63
N LEU A 93 -2.67 13.01 -10.67
CA LEU A 93 -2.64 11.64 -11.18
C LEU A 93 -3.00 11.65 -12.66
N LYS A 94 -2.15 11.06 -13.51
CA LYS A 94 -2.41 10.90 -14.94
C LYS A 94 -2.61 9.42 -15.25
N ILE A 95 -3.78 9.09 -15.78
CA ILE A 95 -4.11 7.76 -16.31
C ILE A 95 -4.34 7.92 -17.82
N ASN A 96 -3.41 7.40 -18.62
CA ASN A 96 -3.36 7.65 -20.07
C ASN A 96 -3.40 9.16 -20.38
N SER A 97 -4.47 9.67 -21.01
CA SER A 97 -4.64 11.09 -21.34
C SER A 97 -5.40 11.88 -20.27
N LYS A 98 -6.08 11.21 -19.32
CA LYS A 98 -6.89 11.87 -18.29
C LYS A 98 -6.03 12.27 -17.10
N ILE A 99 -6.28 13.46 -16.55
CA ILE A 99 -5.60 13.99 -15.37
C ILE A 99 -6.63 14.23 -14.28
N PHE A 100 -6.32 13.76 -13.08
CA PHE A 100 -7.12 13.90 -11.87
C PHE A 100 -6.33 14.68 -10.83
N ARG A 101 -7.02 15.55 -10.10
CA ARG A 101 -6.43 16.41 -9.08
C ARG A 101 -6.86 15.92 -7.71
N TYR A 102 -5.89 15.73 -6.82
CA TYR A 102 -6.10 15.34 -5.43
C TYR A 102 -5.39 16.31 -4.50
N GLU A 103 -6.03 16.63 -3.39
CA GLU A 103 -5.44 17.35 -2.26
C GLU A 103 -5.79 16.63 -0.96
N LYS A 104 -5.04 16.88 0.10
CA LYS A 104 -5.33 16.37 1.42
C LYS A 104 -5.56 17.54 2.36
N LYS A 105 -6.69 17.52 3.07
CA LYS A 105 -7.07 18.55 4.03
C LYS A 105 -7.68 17.91 5.26
N ASP A 106 -7.15 18.24 6.43
CA ASP A 106 -7.61 17.74 7.73
C ASP A 106 -7.79 16.20 7.75
N GLY A 107 -6.83 15.51 7.14
CA GLY A 107 -6.77 14.05 7.06
C GLY A 107 -7.56 13.45 5.90
N LYS A 108 -8.45 14.22 5.27
CA LYS A 108 -9.34 13.77 4.20
C LYS A 108 -8.72 13.99 2.82
N ILE A 109 -8.89 13.02 1.94
CA ILE A 109 -8.51 13.14 0.53
C ILE A 109 -9.67 13.77 -0.23
N LEU A 110 -9.40 14.88 -0.91
CA LEU A 110 -10.34 15.58 -1.76
C LEU A 110 -9.92 15.37 -3.21
N GLY A 111 -10.78 14.72 -3.98
CA GLY A 111 -10.56 14.38 -5.38
C GLY A 111 -11.59 13.37 -5.85
N PRO A 112 -11.63 13.08 -7.15
CA PRO A 112 -12.62 12.15 -7.71
C PRO A 112 -12.28 10.71 -7.36
N GLU A 113 -13.32 9.89 -7.17
CA GLU A 113 -13.16 8.44 -7.20
C GLU A 113 -12.79 7.99 -8.63
N ILE A 114 -11.96 6.95 -8.72
CA ILE A 114 -11.60 6.37 -10.01
C ILE A 114 -12.63 5.30 -10.35
N GLU A 115 -13.43 5.59 -11.37
CA GLU A 115 -14.38 4.65 -11.96
C GLU A 115 -13.76 3.97 -13.18
N LEU A 116 -13.84 2.64 -13.22
CA LEU A 116 -13.52 1.86 -14.40
C LEU A 116 -14.80 1.54 -15.16
N GLN A 117 -14.79 1.70 -16.49
CA GLN A 117 -15.97 1.40 -17.32
C GLN A 117 -16.42 -0.06 -17.22
N GLU A 118 -15.48 -0.95 -16.93
CA GLU A 118 -15.73 -2.36 -16.68
C GLU A 118 -14.82 -2.80 -15.52
N ASN A 119 -15.26 -3.81 -14.77
CA ASN A 119 -14.40 -4.51 -13.84
C ASN A 119 -14.59 -6.03 -13.98
N ARG A 120 -13.50 -6.70 -14.31
CA ARG A 120 -13.39 -8.13 -14.54
C ARG A 120 -12.65 -8.84 -13.41
N LEU A 121 -12.22 -8.13 -12.36
CA LEU A 121 -11.55 -8.75 -11.23
C LEU A 121 -12.54 -9.54 -10.37
N THR A 122 -12.63 -10.84 -10.66
CA THR A 122 -13.37 -11.84 -9.89
C THR A 122 -12.48 -13.06 -9.67
N LEU A 123 -12.80 -13.86 -8.66
CA LEU A 123 -12.07 -15.11 -8.39
C LEU A 123 -12.15 -16.05 -9.60
N GLU A 124 -13.33 -16.18 -10.21
CA GLU A 124 -13.57 -16.97 -11.42
C GLU A 124 -12.68 -16.51 -12.57
N ASN A 125 -12.64 -15.19 -12.86
CA ASN A 125 -11.83 -14.69 -13.95
C ASN A 125 -10.34 -14.91 -13.69
N LEU A 126 -9.89 -14.72 -12.46
CA LEU A 126 -8.49 -14.90 -12.08
C LEU A 126 -8.04 -16.36 -12.15
N VAL A 127 -8.92 -17.33 -11.89
CA VAL A 127 -8.65 -18.77 -12.04
C VAL A 127 -8.41 -19.15 -13.50
N ASN A 128 -9.22 -18.58 -14.39
CA ASN A 128 -9.24 -18.91 -15.82
C ASN A 128 -8.24 -18.09 -16.66
N GLU A 129 -7.60 -17.09 -16.06
CA GLU A 129 -6.65 -16.22 -16.76
C GLU A 129 -5.34 -16.95 -17.11
N THR A 130 -5.04 -17.05 -18.40
CA THR A 130 -3.84 -17.69 -18.93
C THR A 130 -2.65 -16.74 -19.02
N ASN A 131 -2.88 -15.42 -19.14
CA ASN A 131 -1.86 -14.39 -19.33
C ASN A 131 -1.55 -13.60 -18.05
N LEU A 132 -1.91 -14.12 -16.87
CA LEU A 132 -1.77 -13.41 -15.59
C LEU A 132 -0.32 -12.94 -15.34
N LYS A 133 0.68 -13.75 -15.69
CA LYS A 133 2.11 -13.35 -15.55
C LYS A 133 2.45 -12.10 -16.36
N GLN A 134 1.93 -11.98 -17.57
CA GLN A 134 2.14 -10.81 -18.43
C GLN A 134 1.47 -9.58 -17.84
N LEU A 135 0.21 -9.72 -17.38
CA LEU A 135 -0.53 -8.62 -16.75
C LEU A 135 0.17 -8.06 -15.51
N ILE A 136 0.83 -8.92 -14.71
CA ILE A 136 1.52 -8.50 -13.48
C ILE A 136 3.02 -8.22 -13.66
N THR A 137 3.57 -8.41 -14.86
CA THR A 137 5.00 -8.16 -15.16
C THR A 137 5.46 -6.75 -14.74
N PRO A 138 4.68 -5.66 -14.96
CA PRO A 138 5.09 -4.32 -14.55
C PRO A 138 5.40 -4.19 -13.06
N ALA A 139 4.76 -5.00 -12.20
CA ALA A 139 5.01 -4.96 -10.76
C ALA A 139 6.39 -5.51 -10.36
N GLY A 140 7.15 -6.12 -11.28
CA GLY A 140 8.47 -6.71 -10.96
C GLY A 140 8.37 -7.92 -10.03
N CYS A 141 9.43 -8.75 -9.97
CA CYS A 141 9.44 -10.02 -9.21
C CYS A 141 8.20 -10.90 -9.49
N TYR A 142 7.68 -10.82 -10.72
CA TYR A 142 6.35 -11.30 -11.07
C TYR A 142 6.20 -12.81 -10.96
N ASN A 143 7.29 -13.59 -11.11
CA ASN A 143 7.25 -15.03 -10.92
C ASN A 143 6.82 -15.41 -9.49
N LYS A 144 7.45 -14.82 -8.47
CA LYS A 144 7.08 -15.10 -7.07
C LYS A 144 5.68 -14.58 -6.74
N LYS A 145 5.30 -13.42 -7.28
CA LYS A 145 3.96 -12.85 -7.10
C LYS A 145 2.87 -13.70 -7.75
N TYR A 146 3.11 -14.21 -8.95
CA TYR A 146 2.23 -15.16 -9.63
C TYR A 146 1.99 -16.41 -8.79
N GLU A 147 3.05 -17.07 -8.31
CA GLU A 147 2.90 -18.25 -7.44
C GLU A 147 2.14 -17.93 -6.15
N THR A 148 2.36 -16.75 -5.58
CA THR A 148 1.63 -16.29 -4.38
C THR A 148 0.14 -16.07 -4.67
N ILE A 149 -0.20 -15.45 -5.81
CA ILE A 149 -1.58 -15.27 -6.26
C ILE A 149 -2.26 -16.62 -6.50
N LYS A 150 -1.57 -17.58 -7.14
CA LYS A 150 -2.11 -18.94 -7.32
C LYS A 150 -2.37 -19.63 -5.98
N SER A 151 -1.45 -19.51 -5.02
CA SER A 151 -1.66 -20.05 -3.66
C SER A 151 -2.83 -19.39 -2.95
N LEU A 152 -3.00 -18.07 -3.09
CA LEU A 152 -4.13 -17.33 -2.53
C LEU A 152 -5.45 -17.81 -3.14
N VAL A 153 -5.53 -17.87 -4.47
CA VAL A 153 -6.73 -18.33 -5.19
C VAL A 153 -7.13 -19.73 -4.76
N HIS A 154 -6.17 -20.66 -4.68
CA HIS A 154 -6.43 -22.02 -4.21
C HIS A 154 -6.98 -22.05 -2.77
N PHE A 155 -6.40 -21.24 -1.88
CA PHE A 155 -6.89 -21.12 -0.51
C PHE A 155 -8.32 -20.60 -0.46
N VAL A 156 -8.62 -19.52 -1.21
CA VAL A 156 -9.93 -18.86 -1.18
C VAL A 156 -11.02 -19.74 -1.77
N LEU A 157 -10.73 -20.48 -2.85
CA LEU A 157 -11.69 -21.43 -3.43
C LEU A 157 -12.07 -22.55 -2.46
N LYS A 158 -11.14 -22.97 -1.60
CA LYS A 158 -11.36 -24.08 -0.66
C LYS A 158 -11.97 -23.65 0.67
N ASN A 159 -11.52 -22.51 1.22
CA ASN A 159 -11.80 -22.12 2.60
C ASN A 159 -12.50 -20.75 2.71
N GLY A 160 -12.69 -20.03 1.60
CA GLY A 160 -13.06 -18.61 1.62
C GLY A 160 -11.87 -17.70 1.96
N TYR A 161 -12.15 -16.41 2.12
CA TYR A 161 -11.12 -15.42 2.46
C TYR A 161 -10.53 -15.69 3.85
N PRO A 162 -9.19 -15.61 4.00
CA PRO A 162 -8.57 -15.76 5.31
C PRO A 162 -9.10 -14.69 6.26
N SER A 163 -9.28 -15.05 7.52
CA SER A 163 -9.89 -14.24 8.57
C SER A 163 -9.06 -14.18 9.86
N SER A 164 -7.95 -14.92 9.89
CA SER A 164 -7.00 -14.95 11.00
C SER A 164 -5.55 -14.88 10.52
N LEU A 165 -4.65 -14.53 11.43
CA LEU A 165 -3.21 -14.47 11.14
C LEU A 165 -2.65 -15.85 10.73
N SER A 166 -3.08 -16.92 11.41
CA SER A 166 -2.66 -18.30 11.10
C SER A 166 -3.09 -18.72 9.69
N GLU A 167 -4.33 -18.42 9.30
CA GLU A 167 -4.82 -18.68 7.94
C GLU A 167 -4.02 -17.89 6.90
N CYS A 168 -3.79 -16.60 7.12
CA CYS A 168 -2.99 -15.79 6.20
C CYS A 168 -1.58 -16.36 6.01
N LEU A 169 -0.92 -16.76 7.11
CA LEU A 169 0.44 -17.32 7.09
C LEU A 169 0.51 -18.74 6.50
N SER A 170 -0.61 -19.45 6.43
CA SER A 170 -0.68 -20.75 5.76
C SER A 170 -0.61 -20.64 4.23
N ILE A 171 -0.90 -19.45 3.67
CA ILE A 171 -0.88 -19.20 2.23
C ILE A 171 0.56 -18.93 1.81
N LYS A 172 1.11 -19.80 0.95
CA LYS A 172 2.50 -19.70 0.48
C LYS A 172 2.76 -18.35 -0.18
N GLY A 173 3.71 -17.61 0.38
CA GLY A 173 4.11 -16.28 -0.11
C GLY A 173 3.45 -15.10 0.61
N ILE A 174 2.42 -15.34 1.42
CA ILE A 174 1.83 -14.32 2.30
C ILE A 174 2.55 -14.35 3.65
N GLY A 175 3.23 -13.25 3.97
CA GLY A 175 3.94 -13.06 5.24
C GLY A 175 3.23 -12.08 6.17
N ARG A 176 3.76 -11.96 7.39
CA ARG A 176 3.17 -11.17 8.51
C ARG A 176 2.73 -9.77 8.11
N LYS A 177 3.52 -9.04 7.31
CA LYS A 177 3.19 -7.69 6.82
C LYS A 177 1.86 -7.66 6.05
N ILE A 178 1.69 -8.55 5.07
CA ILE A 178 0.48 -8.63 4.24
C ILE A 178 -0.69 -9.05 5.12
N SER A 179 -0.49 -10.05 5.99
CA SER A 179 -1.51 -10.53 6.91
C SER A 179 -2.05 -9.41 7.80
N ILE A 180 -1.18 -8.65 8.48
CA ILE A 180 -1.58 -7.55 9.37
C ILE A 180 -2.31 -6.45 8.59
N LEU A 181 -1.79 -6.03 7.43
CA LEU A 181 -2.43 -4.99 6.61
C LEU A 181 -3.83 -5.41 6.15
N TYR A 182 -3.99 -6.66 5.76
CA TYR A 182 -5.28 -7.18 5.31
C TYR A 182 -6.26 -7.37 6.49
N LEU A 183 -5.82 -7.98 7.59
CA LEU A 183 -6.67 -8.25 8.76
C LEU A 183 -7.10 -6.95 9.44
N ASN A 184 -6.21 -5.99 9.61
CA ASN A 184 -6.55 -4.67 10.16
C ASN A 184 -7.56 -3.91 9.29
N LYS A 185 -7.62 -4.19 7.98
CA LYS A 185 -8.55 -3.53 7.05
C LYS A 185 -9.96 -4.14 7.09
N PHE A 186 -10.08 -5.46 7.22
CA PHE A 186 -11.35 -6.16 7.02
C PHE A 186 -11.87 -6.94 8.22
N TYR A 187 -11.05 -7.14 9.25
CA TYR A 187 -11.38 -7.93 10.43
C TYR A 187 -11.03 -7.11 11.68
N ARG A 188 -10.27 -7.70 12.60
CA ARG A 188 -9.82 -7.05 13.84
C ARG A 188 -8.38 -6.56 13.70
N LEU A 189 -8.02 -5.61 14.56
CA LEU A 189 -6.64 -5.16 14.70
C LEU A 189 -5.76 -6.30 15.23
N GLU A 190 -4.80 -6.74 14.43
CA GLU A 190 -3.88 -7.85 14.71
C GLU A 190 -2.47 -7.38 15.08
N GLY A 191 -2.11 -6.14 14.74
CA GLY A 191 -0.77 -5.59 15.02
C GLY A 191 -0.47 -4.32 14.22
N ILE A 192 0.79 -3.89 14.26
CA ILE A 192 1.26 -2.73 13.47
C ILE A 192 2.09 -3.24 12.30
N SER A 193 1.64 -2.97 11.07
CA SER A 193 2.42 -3.35 9.90
C SER A 193 3.65 -2.44 9.74
N VAL A 194 4.82 -3.05 9.63
CA VAL A 194 6.08 -2.36 9.42
C VAL A 194 6.63 -2.66 8.03
N ASP A 195 6.84 -1.61 7.25
CA ASP A 195 7.56 -1.68 5.99
C ASP A 195 8.93 -0.97 6.09
N THR A 196 9.60 -0.81 4.96
CA THR A 196 10.91 -0.16 4.90
C THR A 196 10.87 1.32 5.28
N HIS A 197 9.76 2.02 5.04
CA HIS A 197 9.60 3.42 5.46
C HIS A 197 9.41 3.51 6.97
N VAL A 198 8.47 2.73 7.50
CA VAL A 198 8.17 2.67 8.95
C VAL A 198 9.43 2.26 9.71
N HIS A 199 10.06 1.14 9.33
CA HIS A 199 11.26 0.64 10.01
C HIS A 199 12.38 1.67 10.03
N ARG A 200 12.68 2.29 8.89
CA ARG A 200 13.75 3.29 8.79
C ARG A 200 13.43 4.55 9.58
N ILE A 201 12.22 5.10 9.46
CA ILE A 201 11.85 6.35 10.16
C ILE A 201 11.85 6.12 11.68
N CYS A 202 11.31 5.01 12.15
CA CYS A 202 11.31 4.69 13.57
C CYS A 202 12.74 4.56 14.13
N ASN A 203 13.67 3.94 13.38
CA ASN A 203 15.07 3.86 13.79
C ASN A 203 15.78 5.22 13.73
N LEU A 204 15.48 6.06 12.73
CA LEU A 204 16.08 7.39 12.60
C LEU A 204 15.68 8.33 13.73
N LEU A 205 14.44 8.23 14.21
CA LEU A 205 13.85 9.06 15.26
C LEU A 205 13.99 8.46 16.67
N TYR A 206 14.75 7.38 16.81
CA TYR A 206 14.91 6.65 18.07
C TYR A 206 13.58 6.19 18.72
N ILE A 207 12.52 6.03 17.92
CA ILE A 207 11.24 5.43 18.34
C ILE A 207 11.48 3.98 18.76
N CYS A 208 12.32 3.28 18.01
CA CYS A 208 12.85 1.97 18.35
C CYS A 208 14.28 1.82 17.79
N LYS A 209 15.06 0.89 18.34
CA LYS A 209 16.36 0.49 17.78
C LYS A 209 16.32 -1.01 17.49
N THR A 210 16.15 -1.37 16.23
CA THR A 210 15.89 -2.74 15.78
C THR A 210 16.63 -3.03 14.50
N LYS A 211 16.91 -4.31 14.24
CA LYS A 211 17.57 -4.75 13.01
C LYS A 211 16.56 -5.18 11.94
N THR A 212 15.36 -5.58 12.36
CA THR A 212 14.35 -6.12 11.44
C THR A 212 13.00 -5.39 11.56
N PRO A 213 12.19 -5.37 10.48
CA PRO A 213 10.81 -4.90 10.52
C PRO A 213 9.95 -5.64 11.55
N ASP A 214 10.15 -6.95 11.72
CA ASP A 214 9.38 -7.76 12.67
C ASP A 214 9.69 -7.42 14.13
N GLU A 215 10.96 -7.18 14.47
CA GLU A 215 11.35 -6.64 15.78
C GLU A 215 10.71 -5.26 16.02
N THR A 216 10.66 -4.43 14.97
CA THR A 216 10.04 -3.10 15.04
C THR A 216 8.56 -3.20 15.32
N SER A 217 7.84 -4.10 14.62
CA SER A 217 6.40 -4.34 14.83
C SER A 217 6.12 -4.64 16.30
N LYS A 218 6.84 -5.59 16.88
CA LYS A 218 6.66 -6.01 18.29
C LYS A 218 6.92 -4.88 19.27
N ILE A 219 7.96 -4.07 19.05
CA ILE A 219 8.24 -2.92 19.92
C ILE A 219 7.14 -1.86 19.77
N LEU A 220 6.75 -1.54 18.54
CA LEU A 220 5.69 -0.56 18.28
C LEU A 220 4.37 -0.94 18.95
N GLU A 221 4.01 -2.23 18.94
CA GLU A 221 2.81 -2.76 19.61
C GLU A 221 2.82 -2.55 21.14
N THR A 222 3.99 -2.31 21.76
CA THR A 222 4.10 -2.03 23.21
C THR A 222 4.14 -0.55 23.56
N ILE A 223 4.39 0.34 22.58
CA ILE A 223 4.60 1.78 22.83
C ILE A 223 3.52 2.65 22.19
N ILE A 224 2.92 2.21 21.08
CA ILE A 224 1.91 2.96 20.33
C ILE A 224 0.53 2.61 20.88
N ASP A 225 -0.28 3.64 21.15
CA ASP A 225 -1.69 3.48 21.54
C ASP A 225 -2.45 2.68 20.47
N MET A 226 -3.22 1.68 20.88
CA MET A 226 -3.98 0.79 19.99
C MET A 226 -4.86 1.54 18.99
N LYS A 227 -5.39 2.70 19.36
CA LYS A 227 -6.20 3.55 18.46
C LYS A 227 -5.43 4.05 17.23
N GLU A 228 -4.11 4.10 17.32
CA GLU A 228 -3.22 4.61 16.27
C GLU A 228 -2.73 3.49 15.33
N TRP A 229 -2.92 2.22 15.66
CA TRP A 229 -2.28 1.09 14.97
C TRP A 229 -2.66 0.98 13.49
N SER A 230 -3.92 1.26 13.15
CA SER A 230 -4.43 1.17 11.78
C SER A 230 -3.82 2.24 10.86
N GLU A 231 -3.55 3.43 11.39
CA GLU A 231 -3.04 4.59 10.64
C GLU A 231 -1.52 4.69 10.66
N PHE A 232 -0.86 4.09 11.66
CA PHE A 232 0.57 4.24 11.90
C PHE A 232 1.42 3.97 10.64
N ASN A 233 1.08 2.91 9.90
CA ASN A 233 1.78 2.56 8.67
C ASN A 233 1.62 3.64 7.60
N SER A 234 0.38 4.02 7.26
CA SER A 234 0.11 4.96 6.16
C SER A 234 0.64 6.37 6.46
N VAL A 235 0.63 6.80 7.73
CA VAL A 235 1.21 8.06 8.18
C VAL A 235 2.71 8.10 7.87
N LEU A 236 3.47 7.10 8.33
CA LEU A 236 4.92 7.09 8.15
C LEU A 236 5.34 6.76 6.71
N VAL A 237 4.59 5.92 5.98
CA VAL A 237 4.83 5.67 4.55
C VAL A 237 4.69 6.96 3.77
N GLY A 238 3.56 7.68 3.92
CA GLY A 238 3.35 8.94 3.21
C GLY A 238 4.41 10.00 3.57
N TYR A 239 4.80 10.08 4.84
CA TYR A 239 5.89 10.96 5.28
C TYR A 239 7.23 10.58 4.63
N GLY A 240 7.53 9.28 4.56
CA GLY A 240 8.73 8.74 3.94
C GLY A 240 8.76 8.80 2.42
N GLN A 241 7.61 8.96 1.75
CA GLN A 241 7.53 9.15 0.30
C GLN A 241 7.77 10.59 -0.12
N VAL A 242 7.38 11.56 0.71
CA VAL A 242 7.35 12.99 0.33
C VAL A 242 8.44 13.81 1.02
N LEU A 243 8.70 13.58 2.31
CA LEU A 243 9.65 14.35 3.11
C LEU A 243 10.89 13.54 3.46
N CYS A 244 10.74 12.49 4.28
CA CYS A 244 11.86 11.68 4.75
C CYS A 244 12.24 10.60 3.73
N LYS A 245 12.60 10.99 2.51
CA LYS A 245 12.91 10.07 1.41
C LYS A 245 14.20 9.26 1.68
N PRO A 246 14.29 8.00 1.22
CA PRO A 246 15.53 7.22 1.33
C PRO A 246 16.74 7.88 0.64
N ARG A 247 16.48 8.60 -0.46
CA ARG A 247 17.47 9.41 -1.20
C ARG A 247 16.94 10.83 -1.31
N GLY A 248 17.79 11.82 -1.01
CA GLY A 248 17.42 13.23 -0.99
C GLY A 248 16.26 13.53 -0.03
N PRO A 249 16.37 13.20 1.28
CA PRO A 249 15.37 13.62 2.25
C PRO A 249 15.32 15.15 2.35
N LYS A 250 14.15 15.71 2.58
CA LYS A 250 13.93 17.15 2.78
C LYS A 250 14.11 17.51 4.25
N CYS A 251 15.31 17.29 4.80
CA CYS A 251 15.58 17.44 6.23
C CYS A 251 15.35 18.87 6.75
N THR A 252 15.57 19.89 5.92
CA THR A 252 15.28 21.30 6.25
C THR A 252 13.78 21.58 6.45
N GLU A 253 12.91 20.85 5.74
CA GLU A 253 11.44 20.92 5.84
C GLU A 253 10.86 19.96 6.90
N CYS A 254 11.71 19.13 7.54
CA CYS A 254 11.28 18.07 8.45
C CYS A 254 10.94 18.63 9.86
N ILE A 255 9.69 18.43 10.30
CA ILE A 255 9.21 18.94 11.60
C ILE A 255 9.84 18.26 12.81
N VAL A 256 10.39 17.05 12.62
CA VAL A 256 11.04 16.25 13.67
C VAL A 256 12.56 16.19 13.51
N LYS A 257 13.15 17.16 12.80
CA LYS A 257 14.59 17.18 12.50
C LYS A 257 15.48 17.16 13.76
N ASP A 258 15.05 17.82 14.83
CA ASP A 258 15.83 17.95 16.07
C ASP A 258 15.92 16.61 16.84
N ASN A 259 15.00 15.68 16.55
CA ASN A 259 14.96 14.35 17.15
C ASN A 259 15.58 13.28 16.24
N CYS A 260 16.16 13.66 15.10
CA CYS A 260 16.66 12.74 14.08
C CYS A 260 18.17 12.48 14.24
N SER A 261 18.52 11.19 14.27
CA SER A 261 19.92 10.71 14.31
C SER A 261 20.74 10.99 13.04
N ASN A 262 20.10 11.38 11.94
CA ASN A 262 20.72 11.46 10.62
C ASN A 262 20.12 12.62 9.82
N PHE A 263 20.45 13.83 10.25
CA PHE A 263 20.21 15.03 9.45
C PHE A 263 21.17 15.03 8.24
N LYS A 264 20.63 15.33 7.06
CA LYS A 264 21.39 15.40 5.81
C LYS A 264 21.18 16.74 5.12
#